data_AF-A0A6G8Q599-F1
#
_entry.id   AF-A0A6G8Q599-F1
#
_cell.length_a   1.000
_cell.length_b   1.000
_cell.length_c   1.000
_cell.angle_alpha   90.00
_cell.angle_beta   90.00
_cell.angle_gamma   90.00
#
_symmetry.space_group_name_H-M   'P 1'
#
loop_
_entity.id
_entity.type
_entity.pdbx_description
1 polymer ?
#
loop_
_entity_poly.entity_id
_entity_poly.type
_entity_poly.pdbx_seq_one_letter_code
_entity_poly.pdbx_strand_id
1 'polypeptide(L)'
;MDLYSFSVRLTPAARELLRPGEALVLDWHRMAICCAGAGEASLYATSEEGARGRKGLVRLKGDDPIYAARAIFPHLAGREVLLDARKTFGLRRFTSNLPGDFGLRAVMGYLPEPEKTAR
;
A
#
# COMPACT_ATOMS: atom_id res chain seq x y z
N MET A 1 15.19 18.30 1.85
CA MET A 1 14.27 17.15 1.71
C MET A 1 14.35 16.68 0.27
N ASP A 2 14.76 15.44 0.05
CA ASP A 2 14.75 14.85 -1.29
C ASP A 2 13.29 14.53 -1.65
N LEU A 3 12.70 15.35 -2.53
CA LEU A 3 11.29 15.27 -2.94
C LEU A 3 10.93 13.95 -3.63
N TYR A 4 11.93 13.13 -3.99
CA TYR A 4 11.77 11.86 -4.67
C TYR A 4 12.03 10.66 -3.74
N SER A 5 12.57 10.91 -2.55
CA SER A 5 12.72 9.88 -1.53
C SER A 5 11.38 9.51 -0.91
N PHE A 6 11.24 8.23 -0.55
CA PHE A 6 10.10 7.71 0.18
C PHE A 6 10.56 6.59 1.11
N SER A 7 9.82 6.36 2.19
CA SER A 7 10.06 5.22 3.08
C SER A 7 8.76 4.48 3.33
N VAL A 8 8.79 3.16 3.18
CA VAL A 8 7.64 2.29 3.49
C VAL A 8 8.08 1.34 4.61
N ARG A 9 7.32 1.29 5.70
CA ARG A 9 7.68 0.50 6.89
C ARG A 9 6.45 -0.21 7.45
N LEU A 10 6.66 -1.41 8.00
CA LEU A 10 5.65 -2.07 8.81
C LEU A 10 5.64 -1.48 10.23
N THR A 11 4.44 -1.34 10.80
CA THR A 11 4.31 -1.16 12.26
C THR A 11 4.69 -2.47 12.98
N PRO A 12 5.03 -2.42 14.28
CA PRO A 12 5.22 -3.64 15.07
C PRO A 12 4.03 -4.60 14.98
N ALA A 13 2.80 -4.08 15.07
CA ALA A 13 1.58 -4.88 14.95
C ALA A 13 1.45 -5.57 13.58
N ALA A 14 1.83 -4.88 12.50
CA ALA A 14 1.86 -5.48 11.17
C ALA A 14 2.92 -6.56 11.03
N ARG A 15 4.11 -6.38 11.63
CA ARG A 15 5.16 -7.41 11.64
C ARG A 15 4.72 -8.66 12.38
N GLU A 16 4.09 -8.52 13.55
CA GLU A 16 3.62 -9.65 14.36
C GLU A 16 2.49 -10.43 13.68
N LEU A 17 1.65 -9.75 12.91
CA LEU A 17 0.53 -10.38 12.20
C LEU A 17 0.92 -11.00 10.85
N LEU A 18 2.10 -10.69 10.33
CA LEU A 18 2.65 -11.30 9.12
C LEU A 18 3.27 -12.67 9.47
N ARG A 19 2.85 -13.73 8.78
CA ARG A 19 3.37 -15.08 9.08
C ARG A 19 4.78 -15.25 8.50
N PRO A 20 5.58 -16.17 9.04
CA PRO A 20 6.85 -16.56 8.43
C PRO A 20 6.67 -16.96 6.97
N GLY A 21 7.49 -16.40 6.09
CA GLY A 21 7.42 -16.62 4.64
C GLY A 21 6.29 -15.88 3.91
N GLU A 22 5.47 -15.08 4.62
CA GLU A 22 4.57 -14.12 3.98
C GLU A 22 5.29 -12.80 3.68
N ALA A 23 4.83 -12.14 2.63
CA ALA A 23 5.18 -10.79 2.25
C ALA A 23 3.92 -9.95 2.15
N LEU A 24 4.03 -8.66 2.49
CA LEU A 24 2.96 -7.69 2.32
C LEU A 24 3.07 -7.04 0.94
N VAL A 25 1.98 -7.08 0.17
CA VAL A 25 1.92 -6.44 -1.14
C VAL A 25 1.11 -5.16 -1.04
N LEU A 26 1.74 -4.06 -1.43
CA LEU A 26 1.13 -2.77 -1.64
C LEU A 26 0.85 -2.61 -3.15
N ASP A 27 -0.38 -2.88 -3.55
CA ASP A 27 -0.81 -2.93 -4.95
C ASP A 27 -1.55 -1.64 -5.35
N TRP A 28 -1.70 -1.44 -6.65
CA TRP A 28 -2.35 -0.28 -7.23
C TRP A 28 -3.35 -0.67 -8.32
N HIS A 29 -4.62 -0.43 -8.04
CA HIS A 29 -5.72 -0.70 -8.96
C HIS A 29 -6.05 0.59 -9.70
N ARG A 30 -5.37 0.83 -10.83
CA ARG A 30 -5.62 1.99 -11.68
C ARG A 30 -6.97 1.85 -12.39
N MET A 31 -7.84 2.85 -12.26
CA MET A 31 -8.90 3.08 -13.24
C MET A 31 -8.38 4.08 -14.26
N ALA A 32 -8.18 3.62 -15.50
CA ALA A 32 -7.56 4.41 -16.55
C ALA A 32 -8.44 5.60 -16.98
N ILE A 33 -8.38 6.71 -16.26
CA ILE A 33 -9.03 7.96 -16.64
C ILE A 33 -7.99 9.08 -16.47
N CYS A 34 -7.27 9.36 -17.57
CA CYS A 34 -6.30 10.45 -17.74
C CYS A 34 -5.01 10.41 -16.87
N CYS A 35 -4.00 11.17 -17.28
CA CYS A 35 -2.60 11.20 -16.81
C CYS A 35 -2.40 11.41 -15.29
N ALA A 36 -3.46 11.69 -14.53
CA ALA A 36 -3.43 11.77 -13.08
C ALA A 36 -3.59 10.39 -12.39
N GLY A 37 -4.01 9.35 -13.14
CA GLY A 37 -4.07 7.97 -12.67
C GLY A 37 -4.88 7.79 -11.40
N ALA A 38 -6.20 8.06 -11.44
CA ALA A 38 -7.08 7.72 -10.33
C ALA A 38 -7.12 6.20 -10.10
N GLY A 39 -7.21 5.77 -8.85
CA GLY A 39 -7.18 4.36 -8.50
C GLY A 39 -7.17 4.12 -7.01
N GLU A 40 -7.27 2.87 -6.62
CA GLU A 40 -7.29 2.46 -5.21
C GLU A 40 -6.01 1.70 -4.85
N ALA A 41 -5.42 2.07 -3.71
CA ALA A 41 -4.34 1.29 -3.12
C ALA A 41 -4.94 0.09 -2.39
N SER A 42 -4.40 -1.10 -2.65
CA SER A 42 -4.78 -2.30 -1.89
C SER A 42 -3.59 -2.89 -1.15
N LEU A 43 -3.90 -3.52 -0.02
CA LEU A 43 -2.92 -4.14 0.86
C LEU A 43 -3.36 -5.55 1.23
N TYR A 44 -2.50 -6.52 0.92
CA TYR A 44 -2.76 -7.92 1.23
C TYR A 44 -1.46 -8.69 1.46
N ALA A 45 -1.54 -9.69 2.33
CA ALA A 45 -0.44 -10.63 2.55
C ALA A 45 -0.51 -11.78 1.54
N THR A 46 0.64 -12.24 1.06
CA THR A 46 0.78 -13.42 0.19
C THR A 46 2.10 -14.12 0.49
N SER A 47 2.37 -15.29 -0.08
CA SER A 47 3.69 -15.94 0.09
C SER A 47 4.78 -15.11 -0.58
N GLU A 48 5.97 -15.04 0.03
CA GLU A 48 7.09 -14.28 -0.52
C GLU A 48 7.50 -14.82 -1.91
N GLU A 49 7.48 -16.14 -2.07
CA GLU A 49 7.73 -16.80 -3.36
C GLU A 49 6.71 -16.38 -4.42
N GLY A 50 5.43 -16.31 -4.05
CA GLY A 50 4.36 -15.86 -4.94
C GLY A 50 4.51 -14.39 -5.33
N ALA A 51 4.85 -13.52 -4.37
CA ALA A 51 5.12 -12.11 -4.65
C ALA A 51 6.32 -11.93 -5.59
N ARG A 52 7.40 -12.69 -5.37
CA ARG A 52 8.63 -12.64 -6.19
C ARG A 52 8.40 -13.11 -7.63
N GLY A 53 7.54 -14.12 -7.82
CA GLY A 53 7.21 -14.65 -9.15
C GLY A 53 6.27 -13.75 -9.97
N ARG A 54 5.56 -12.80 -9.34
CA ARG A 54 4.57 -11.97 -10.03
C ARG A 54 5.21 -10.82 -10.78
N LYS A 55 5.00 -10.78 -12.10
CA LYS A 55 5.42 -9.66 -12.96
C LYS A 55 4.79 -8.35 -12.48
N GLY A 56 5.61 -7.31 -12.38
CA GLY A 56 5.16 -5.96 -12.02
C GLY A 56 5.19 -5.62 -10.53
N LEU A 57 5.50 -6.58 -9.66
CA LEU A 57 5.84 -6.32 -8.27
C LEU A 57 7.35 -6.10 -8.11
N VAL A 58 7.72 -5.18 -7.23
CA VAL A 58 9.11 -4.85 -6.89
C VAL A 58 9.28 -4.97 -5.39
N ARG A 59 10.29 -5.73 -4.96
CA ARG A 59 10.69 -5.78 -3.56
C ARG A 59 11.22 -4.40 -3.14
N LEU A 60 10.61 -3.81 -2.12
CA LEU A 60 11.10 -2.55 -1.56
C LEU A 60 12.39 -2.77 -0.77
N LYS A 61 13.27 -1.77 -0.75
CA LYS A 61 14.49 -1.82 0.06
C LYS A 61 14.12 -1.73 1.56
N GLY A 62 14.82 -2.49 2.39
CA GLY A 62 14.63 -2.54 3.85
C GLY A 62 14.42 -3.98 4.36
N ASP A 63 14.38 -4.12 5.68
CA ASP A 63 14.28 -5.43 6.34
C ASP A 63 12.91 -6.08 6.20
N ASP A 64 11.84 -5.28 6.17
CA ASP A 64 10.46 -5.78 6.11
C ASP A 64 10.11 -6.37 4.75
N PRO A 65 9.51 -7.59 4.64
CA PRO A 65 9.14 -8.27 3.39
C PRO A 65 7.96 -7.60 2.67
N ILE A 66 8.19 -6.41 2.12
CA ILE A 66 7.23 -5.58 1.40
C ILE A 66 7.51 -5.60 -0.11
N TYR A 67 6.47 -5.87 -0.90
CA TYR A 67 6.48 -5.72 -2.34
C TYR A 67 5.51 -4.61 -2.74
N ALA A 68 5.88 -3.81 -3.73
CA ALA A 68 5.02 -2.76 -4.27
C ALA A 68 4.78 -2.98 -5.76
N ALA A 69 3.55 -2.75 -6.22
CA ALA A 69 3.28 -2.65 -7.64
C ALA A 69 4.00 -1.43 -8.23
N ARG A 70 4.64 -1.58 -9.39
CA ARG A 70 5.37 -0.47 -10.05
C ARG A 70 4.51 0.78 -10.26
N ALA A 71 3.21 0.60 -10.46
CA ALA A 71 2.28 1.70 -10.67
C ALA A 71 2.06 2.58 -9.44
N ILE A 72 2.40 2.11 -8.22
CA ILE A 72 2.18 2.89 -6.99
C ILE A 72 3.30 3.89 -6.69
N PHE A 73 4.48 3.74 -7.29
CA PHE A 73 5.66 4.55 -6.95
C PHE A 73 5.44 6.07 -7.01
N PRO A 74 4.72 6.64 -8.01
CA PRO A 74 4.41 8.07 -8.02
C PRO A 74 3.65 8.54 -6.78
N HIS A 75 2.84 7.66 -6.18
CA HIS A 75 2.06 7.95 -4.98
C HIS A 75 2.86 7.81 -3.68
N LEU A 76 4.05 7.18 -3.72
CA LEU A 76 4.95 7.05 -2.58
C LEU A 76 5.91 8.25 -2.44
N ALA A 77 6.23 8.91 -3.54
CA ALA A 77 7.23 9.98 -3.57
C ALA A 77 6.94 11.08 -2.52
N GLY A 78 7.97 11.42 -1.73
CA GLY A 78 7.88 12.43 -0.68
C GLY A 78 7.11 12.00 0.57
N ARG A 79 6.75 10.72 0.72
CA ARG A 79 5.93 10.22 1.85
C ARG A 79 6.68 9.24 2.74
N GLU A 80 6.35 9.29 4.03
CA GLU A 80 6.54 8.17 4.94
C GLU A 80 5.24 7.35 5.01
N VAL A 81 5.31 6.13 4.48
CA VAL A 81 4.19 5.20 4.41
C VAL A 81 4.30 4.17 5.52
N LEU A 82 3.33 4.18 6.42
CA LEU A 82 3.21 3.22 7.50
C LEU A 82 2.14 2.19 7.12
N LEU A 83 2.55 0.93 7.12
CA LEU A 83 1.70 -0.21 6.87
C LEU A 83 1.38 -0.85 8.22
N ASP A 84 0.11 -0.74 8.62
CA ASP A 84 -0.39 -1.23 9.89
C ASP A 84 -1.28 -2.46 9.69
N ALA A 85 -1.59 -3.17 10.78
CA ALA A 85 -2.49 -4.31 10.73
C ALA A 85 -3.36 -4.39 11.97
N ARG A 86 -4.58 -4.86 11.77
CA ARG A 86 -5.54 -5.18 12.83
C ARG A 86 -6.08 -6.59 12.63
N LYS A 87 -6.31 -7.28 13.74
CA LYS A 87 -6.96 -8.60 13.74
C LYS A 87 -8.30 -8.48 14.42
N THR A 88 -9.37 -8.80 13.70
CA THR A 88 -10.76 -8.72 14.19
C THR A 88 -11.43 -10.06 13.92
N PHE A 89 -11.95 -10.72 14.95
CA PHE A 89 -12.60 -12.04 14.86
C PHE A 89 -11.79 -13.08 14.06
N GLY A 90 -10.46 -13.12 14.26
CA GLY A 90 -9.57 -14.05 13.56
C GLY A 90 -9.15 -13.61 12.15
N LEU A 91 -9.85 -12.64 11.54
CA LEU A 91 -9.51 -12.08 10.25
C LEU A 91 -8.42 -11.01 10.39
N ARG A 92 -7.36 -11.13 9.59
CA ARG A 92 -6.26 -10.14 9.53
C ARG A 92 -6.57 -9.11 8.46
N ARG A 93 -6.53 -7.84 8.81
CA ARG A 93 -6.69 -6.71 7.88
C ARG A 93 -5.47 -5.82 7.96
N PHE A 94 -4.82 -5.62 6.81
CA PHE A 94 -3.71 -4.69 6.66
C PHE A 94 -4.24 -3.34 6.16
N THR A 95 -3.64 -2.26 6.61
CA THR A 95 -4.03 -0.87 6.28
C THR A 95 -2.79 -0.02 6.07
N SER A 96 -2.92 1.12 5.39
CA SER A 96 -1.86 2.12 5.32
C SER A 96 -2.39 3.51 5.63
N ASN A 97 -1.46 4.43 5.90
CA ASN A 97 -1.71 5.87 5.96
C ASN A 97 -1.74 6.54 4.57
N LEU A 98 -1.74 5.77 3.47
CA LEU A 98 -1.96 6.33 2.14
C LEU A 98 -3.44 6.74 1.99
N PRO A 99 -3.73 7.75 1.15
CA PRO A 99 -5.09 8.00 0.68
C PRO A 99 -5.74 6.70 0.17
N GLY A 100 -7.00 6.45 0.53
CA GLY A 100 -7.70 5.23 0.11
C GLY A 100 -7.98 5.23 -1.39
N ASP A 101 -8.52 6.33 -1.88
CA ASP A 101 -9.12 6.41 -3.21
C ASP A 101 -8.30 7.25 -4.21
N PHE A 102 -7.34 8.07 -3.75
CA PHE A 102 -6.49 8.93 -4.61
C PHE A 102 -7.26 9.58 -5.79
N GLY A 103 -8.45 10.11 -5.52
CA GLY A 103 -9.29 10.76 -6.53
C GLY A 103 -10.18 9.84 -7.37
N LEU A 104 -10.20 8.52 -7.11
CA LEU A 104 -11.16 7.58 -7.68
C LEU A 104 -12.60 8.01 -7.39
N ARG A 105 -12.90 8.41 -6.15
CA ARG A 105 -14.24 8.90 -5.81
C ARG A 105 -14.56 10.18 -6.56
N ALA A 106 -13.59 11.11 -6.63
CA ALA A 106 -13.74 12.36 -7.37
C ALA A 106 -14.02 12.13 -8.86
N VAL A 107 -13.32 11.19 -9.51
CA VAL A 107 -13.57 10.80 -10.90
C VAL A 107 -14.97 10.19 -11.08
N MET A 108 -15.48 9.50 -10.06
CA MET A 108 -16.82 8.94 -10.03
C MET A 108 -17.91 9.95 -9.59
N GLY A 109 -17.57 11.24 -9.43
CA GLY A 109 -18.50 12.29 -9.03
C GLY A 109 -18.84 12.32 -7.52
N TYR A 110 -18.10 11.58 -6.70
CA TYR A 110 -18.26 11.56 -5.25
C TYR A 110 -17.22 12.44 -4.56
N LEU A 111 -17.56 12.95 -3.37
CA LEU A 111 -16.59 13.58 -2.49
C LEU A 111 -15.48 12.57 -2.10
N PRO A 112 -14.22 13.03 -1.96
CA PRO A 112 -13.13 12.17 -1.48
C PRO A 112 -13.49 11.61 -0.10
N GLU A 113 -12.94 10.45 0.24
CA GLU A 113 -13.04 9.99 1.63
C GLU A 113 -12.44 11.08 2.54
N PRO A 114 -13.06 11.39 3.70
CA PRO A 114 -12.41 12.24 4.68
C PRO A 114 -11.05 11.63 4.99
N GLU A 115 -9.98 12.44 4.92
CA GLU A 115 -8.63 11.98 5.26
C GLU A 115 -8.73 11.24 6.60
N LYS A 116 -8.33 9.96 6.59
CA LYS A 116 -8.11 9.20 7.81
C LYS A 116 -6.83 9.73 8.43
N THR A 117 -6.84 10.98 8.87
CA THR A 117 -5.81 11.53 9.72
C THR A 117 -5.78 10.64 10.95
N ALA A 118 -4.65 9.97 11.18
CA ALA A 118 -4.40 9.29 12.42
C ALA A 118 -4.68 10.29 13.55
N ARG A 119 -5.71 9.98 14.33
CA ARG A 119 -5.99 10.67 15.59
C ARG A 119 -5.30 9.91 16.70
#